data_AF-A0A831L359-F1
#
_entry.id   AF-A0A831L359-F1
#
_cell.length_a   1.000
_cell.length_b   1.000
_cell.length_c   1.000
_cell.angle_alpha   90.00
_cell.angle_beta   90.00
_cell.angle_gamma   90.00
#
_symmetry.space_group_name_H-M   'P 1'
#
loop_
_entity.id
_entity.type
_entity.pdbx_description
1 polymer ?
#
loop_
_entity_poly.entity_id
_entity_poly.type
_entity_poly.pdbx_seq_one_letter_code
_entity_poly.pdbx_strand_id
1 'polypeptide(L)'
;MKPIYTILLACVATALLCAAGCITADNGDEATPMETATPTPTGAPEETVLVDDTNNGQTIAVGEGATIIVKLPENPSTGYSWNLTETDGLAVAGDEYIAPETQMPGAGGMHSWTMKPEATGVVTFSAVYIRPWEGEQADDQTYTISFYVVPTSASLITVTEDQNGTTVPVPEGDVVRVKLEENPTTGYRWNATVSGSAVIAADTYIMSAEAYQGMVGAGGTREWFVTFPDGVGGTFDAVYTRPWEEPAEDDESFSVTFTAA
;
A
#
# COMPACT_ATOMS: atom_id res chain seq x y z
N MET A 1 25.23 13.93 43.99
CA MET A 1 26.29 14.97 44.05
C MET A 1 26.13 15.87 42.83
N LYS A 2 25.89 17.17 43.07
CA LYS A 2 25.85 18.26 42.07
C LYS A 2 27.02 19.21 42.38
N PRO A 3 27.48 19.97 41.38
CA PRO A 3 27.64 21.42 41.56
C PRO A 3 26.93 22.13 40.40
N ILE A 4 25.90 22.97 40.57
CA ILE A 4 25.87 24.33 41.15
C ILE A 4 27.01 25.22 40.66
N TYR A 5 26.72 26.04 39.63
CA TYR A 5 27.40 27.30 39.40
C TYR A 5 26.39 28.44 39.53
N THR A 6 26.65 29.28 40.52
CA THR A 6 26.05 30.58 40.76
C THR A 6 27.05 31.62 40.29
N ILE A 7 26.63 32.71 39.63
CA ILE A 7 27.21 34.07 39.78
C ILE A 7 26.22 35.08 39.17
N LEU A 8 25.84 36.04 40.02
CA LEU A 8 25.12 37.29 39.75
C LEU A 8 25.94 38.24 38.86
N LEU A 9 25.32 39.19 38.14
CA LEU A 9 25.44 40.64 38.44
C LEU A 9 24.60 41.56 37.52
N ALA A 10 23.79 42.40 38.19
CA ALA A 10 23.46 43.81 37.95
C ALA A 10 22.77 44.31 36.66
N CYS A 11 21.51 44.70 36.88
CA CYS A 11 20.79 45.91 36.46
C CYS A 11 21.63 47.09 35.92
N VAL A 12 21.20 47.67 34.78
CA VAL A 12 21.12 49.14 34.61
C VAL A 12 19.85 49.47 33.80
N ALA A 13 18.96 50.23 34.42
CA ALA A 13 17.86 50.92 33.76
C ALA A 13 18.32 52.32 33.33
N THR A 14 17.90 52.77 32.15
CA THR A 14 17.86 54.20 31.82
C THR A 14 16.69 54.48 30.90
N ALA A 15 15.87 55.45 31.32
CA ALA A 15 14.66 55.92 30.68
C ALA A 15 14.86 57.33 30.09
N LEU A 16 13.89 57.73 29.25
CA LEU A 16 13.61 59.07 28.69
C LEU A 16 14.51 59.50 27.50
N LEU A 17 14.04 60.23 26.47
CA LEU A 17 12.98 61.24 26.33
C LEU A 17 12.42 61.29 24.89
N CYS A 18 11.21 61.83 24.75
CA CYS A 18 10.45 62.08 23.51
C CYS A 18 11.06 63.14 22.58
N ALA A 19 10.76 63.03 21.27
CA ALA A 19 10.64 64.19 20.38
C ALA A 19 9.55 63.93 19.33
N ALA A 20 8.69 64.93 19.14
CA ALA A 20 7.54 64.91 18.26
C ALA A 20 7.88 65.41 16.84
N GLY A 21 7.18 64.85 15.85
CA GLY A 21 6.64 65.58 14.70
C GLY A 21 7.55 65.84 13.50
N CYS A 22 7.20 65.27 12.35
CA CYS A 22 6.98 66.09 11.15
C CYS A 22 5.98 65.39 10.22
N ILE A 23 5.00 66.18 9.79
CA ILE A 23 4.00 65.86 8.76
C ILE A 23 4.61 66.10 7.38
N THR A 24 4.28 65.27 6.40
CA THR A 24 4.17 65.69 5.00
C THR A 24 3.10 64.84 4.34
N ALA A 25 2.10 65.53 3.78
CA ALA A 25 1.05 64.96 2.96
C ALA A 25 1.51 64.82 1.51
N ASP A 26 0.87 63.85 0.86
CA ASP A 26 0.51 63.79 -0.57
C ASP A 26 1.63 63.43 -1.57
N ASN A 27 1.47 62.26 -2.20
CA ASN A 27 1.04 62.16 -3.60
C ASN A 27 0.78 60.70 -3.96
N GLY A 28 -0.34 60.46 -4.64
CA GLY A 28 -0.85 59.15 -4.98
C GLY A 28 0.08 58.31 -5.85
N ASP A 29 0.05 57.01 -5.58
CA ASP A 29 0.28 55.99 -6.59
C ASP A 29 -0.67 54.82 -6.28
N GLU A 30 -1.33 54.30 -7.31
CA GLU A 30 -2.34 53.24 -7.21
C GLU A 30 -1.71 51.98 -6.61
N ALA A 31 -2.09 51.64 -5.37
CA ALA A 31 -1.78 50.34 -4.80
C ALA A 31 -2.69 49.28 -5.43
N THR A 32 -2.20 48.59 -6.45
CA THR A 32 -2.71 47.31 -6.92
C THR A 32 -2.92 46.37 -5.73
N PRO A 33 -4.07 45.69 -5.56
CA PRO A 33 -4.23 44.74 -4.47
C PRO A 33 -3.27 43.59 -4.71
N MET A 34 -2.30 43.41 -3.81
CA MET A 34 -1.44 42.24 -3.78
C MET A 34 -2.34 41.06 -3.41
N GLU A 35 -2.64 40.22 -4.40
CA GLU A 35 -3.31 38.93 -4.19
C GLU A 35 -2.52 38.16 -3.13
N THR A 36 -3.21 37.84 -2.04
CA THR A 36 -2.75 36.88 -1.05
C THR A 36 -2.64 35.52 -1.75
N ALA A 37 -1.45 35.18 -2.24
CA ALA A 37 -1.15 33.85 -2.69
C ALA A 37 -1.26 32.89 -1.50
N THR A 38 -2.35 32.14 -1.45
CA THR A 38 -2.50 30.96 -0.58
C THR A 38 -1.29 30.05 -0.84
N PRO A 39 -0.55 29.60 0.19
CA PRO A 39 0.51 28.64 -0.06
C PRO A 39 -0.14 27.36 -0.59
N THR A 40 0.24 26.95 -1.79
CA THR A 40 0.04 25.59 -2.29
C THR A 40 0.54 24.65 -1.20
N PRO A 41 -0.28 23.73 -0.66
CA PRO A 41 0.25 22.73 0.24
C PRO A 41 1.26 21.90 -0.56
N THR A 42 2.54 22.02 -0.20
CA THR A 42 3.59 21.12 -0.62
C THR A 42 3.16 19.72 -0.19
N GLY A 43 2.58 18.98 -1.13
CA GLY A 43 2.02 17.65 -0.91
C GLY A 43 3.08 16.72 -0.37
N ALA A 44 2.67 15.88 0.59
CA ALA A 44 3.43 14.71 0.98
C ALA A 44 3.84 13.91 -0.26
N PRO A 45 4.99 13.22 -0.26
CA PRO A 45 5.40 12.41 -1.41
C PRO A 45 4.29 11.42 -1.75
N GLU A 46 3.70 11.55 -2.94
CA GLU A 46 2.67 10.62 -3.42
C GLU A 46 3.34 9.26 -3.63
N GLU A 47 2.90 8.26 -2.86
CA GLU A 47 3.35 6.87 -3.03
C GLU A 47 3.03 6.42 -4.46
N THR A 48 4.02 5.86 -5.16
CA THR A 48 3.81 5.27 -6.50
C THR A 48 4.19 3.80 -6.45
N VAL A 49 3.23 2.94 -6.79
CA VAL A 49 3.37 1.48 -6.77
C VAL A 49 3.31 0.97 -8.21
N LEU A 50 4.36 0.27 -8.63
CA LEU A 50 4.43 -0.37 -9.95
C LEU A 50 4.27 -1.87 -9.78
N VAL A 51 3.37 -2.45 -10.56
CA VAL A 51 3.11 -3.89 -10.61
C VAL A 51 3.17 -4.38 -12.05
N ASP A 52 3.52 -5.64 -12.23
CA ASP A 52 3.63 -6.29 -13.53
C ASP A 52 2.94 -7.66 -13.55
N ASP A 53 3.19 -8.45 -14.60
CA ASP A 53 2.60 -9.77 -14.81
C ASP A 53 2.96 -10.77 -13.69
N THR A 54 4.04 -10.54 -12.96
CA THR A 54 4.46 -11.38 -11.83
C THR A 54 3.59 -11.22 -10.59
N ASN A 55 2.75 -10.17 -10.54
CA ASN A 55 1.83 -9.88 -9.46
C ASN A 55 0.41 -10.44 -9.67
N ASN A 56 0.19 -11.22 -10.72
CA ASN A 56 -1.14 -11.78 -11.01
C ASN A 56 -1.69 -12.61 -9.83
N GLY A 57 -2.92 -12.31 -9.43
CA GLY A 57 -3.63 -12.91 -8.31
C GLY A 57 -3.19 -12.43 -6.92
N GLN A 58 -2.29 -11.45 -6.82
CA GLN A 58 -1.81 -10.95 -5.53
C GLN A 58 -2.69 -9.81 -4.98
N THR A 59 -2.65 -9.63 -3.67
CA THR A 59 -3.11 -8.41 -2.99
C THR A 59 -1.91 -7.61 -2.47
N ILE A 60 -1.78 -6.33 -2.82
CA ILE A 60 -0.66 -5.47 -2.38
C ILE A 60 -1.16 -4.32 -1.49
N ALA A 61 -0.50 -4.10 -0.36
CA ALA A 61 -0.81 -2.96 0.51
C ALA A 61 -0.33 -1.65 -0.12
N VAL A 62 -1.19 -0.64 -0.14
CA VAL A 62 -0.88 0.72 -0.63
C VAL A 62 -1.49 1.76 0.30
N GLY A 63 -0.92 2.96 0.38
CA GLY A 63 -1.55 4.07 1.08
C GLY A 63 -2.72 4.67 0.30
N GLU A 64 -3.67 5.25 1.02
CA GLU A 64 -4.68 6.14 0.45
C GLU A 64 -4.00 7.29 -0.33
N GLY A 65 -4.48 7.56 -1.55
CA GLY A 65 -3.89 8.55 -2.45
C GLY A 65 -2.68 8.07 -3.24
N ALA A 66 -2.25 6.81 -3.09
CA ALA A 66 -1.20 6.23 -3.91
C ALA A 66 -1.56 6.24 -5.41
N THR A 67 -0.54 6.37 -6.25
CA THR A 67 -0.64 6.14 -7.69
C THR A 67 -0.23 4.71 -8.00
N ILE A 68 -1.14 3.94 -8.58
CA ILE A 68 -0.90 2.55 -8.97
C ILE A 68 -0.61 2.51 -10.48
N ILE A 69 0.46 1.82 -10.88
CA ILE A 69 0.82 1.62 -12.27
C ILE A 69 0.90 0.12 -12.55
N VAL A 70 -0.02 -0.39 -13.38
CA VAL A 70 0.01 -1.77 -13.87
C VAL A 70 0.68 -1.79 -15.24
N LYS A 71 1.73 -2.60 -15.42
CA LYS A 71 2.44 -2.77 -16.69
C LYS A 71 2.47 -4.22 -17.14
N LEU A 72 1.81 -4.53 -18.25
CA LEU A 72 1.74 -5.89 -18.78
C LEU A 72 2.40 -5.98 -20.16
N PRO A 73 3.15 -7.05 -20.46
CA PRO A 73 3.65 -7.30 -21.81
C PRO A 73 2.50 -7.36 -22.83
N GLU A 74 2.64 -6.68 -23.96
CA GLU A 74 1.64 -6.63 -25.03
C GLU A 74 2.31 -6.67 -26.41
N ASN A 75 1.81 -7.50 -27.33
CA ASN A 75 2.29 -7.54 -28.70
C ASN A 75 1.17 -7.29 -29.73
N PRO A 76 0.92 -6.01 -30.08
CA PRO A 76 -0.13 -5.65 -31.03
C PRO A 76 0.08 -6.21 -32.44
N SER A 77 1.30 -6.60 -32.83
CA SER A 77 1.55 -7.19 -34.16
C SER A 77 0.88 -8.55 -34.36
N THR A 78 0.48 -9.19 -33.26
CA THR A 78 -0.25 -10.47 -33.28
C THR A 78 -1.77 -10.29 -33.35
N GLY A 79 -2.25 -9.04 -33.26
CA GLY A 79 -3.64 -8.67 -33.13
C GLY A 79 -4.20 -8.72 -31.70
N TYR A 80 -3.42 -9.22 -30.74
CA TYR A 80 -3.81 -9.25 -29.34
C TYR A 80 -3.52 -7.92 -28.64
N SER A 81 -4.40 -7.55 -27.71
CA SER A 81 -4.27 -6.40 -26.82
C SER A 81 -4.92 -6.73 -25.48
N TRP A 82 -4.45 -6.12 -24.41
CA TRP A 82 -5.16 -6.17 -23.16
C TRP A 82 -6.43 -5.32 -23.21
N ASN A 83 -7.52 -5.90 -22.71
CA ASN A 83 -8.79 -5.22 -22.54
C ASN A 83 -9.14 -5.18 -21.06
N LEU A 84 -9.36 -3.96 -20.55
CA LEU A 84 -9.77 -3.74 -19.17
C LEU A 84 -11.16 -4.33 -18.92
N THR A 85 -11.29 -5.18 -17.91
CA THR A 85 -12.57 -5.84 -17.56
C THR A 85 -13.15 -5.34 -16.24
N GLU A 86 -12.32 -4.95 -15.28
CA GLU A 86 -12.78 -4.52 -13.95
C GLU A 86 -11.85 -3.47 -13.32
N THR A 87 -12.45 -2.47 -12.66
CA THR A 87 -11.77 -1.47 -11.82
C THR A 87 -12.64 -1.15 -10.60
N ASP A 88 -12.83 -2.13 -9.72
CA ASP A 88 -13.64 -1.95 -8.51
C ASP A 88 -12.86 -1.12 -7.48
N GLY A 89 -13.36 0.09 -7.17
CA GLY A 89 -12.71 1.04 -6.26
C GLY A 89 -11.46 1.73 -6.82
N LEU A 90 -11.21 1.64 -8.14
CA LEU A 90 -10.07 2.26 -8.82
C LEU A 90 -10.52 3.23 -9.93
N ALA A 91 -9.98 4.44 -9.92
CA ALA A 91 -10.11 5.39 -11.02
C ALA A 91 -8.96 5.23 -12.00
N VAL A 92 -9.27 4.99 -13.29
CA VAL A 92 -8.25 4.99 -14.35
C VAL A 92 -7.90 6.43 -14.74
N ALA A 93 -6.66 6.81 -14.47
CA ALA A 93 -6.09 8.12 -14.81
C ALA A 93 -5.30 8.10 -16.13
N GLY A 94 -4.86 6.93 -16.58
CA GLY A 94 -4.17 6.74 -17.86
C GLY A 94 -4.22 5.28 -18.34
N ASP A 95 -4.23 5.12 -19.66
CA ASP A 95 -4.25 3.85 -20.39
C ASP A 95 -3.45 4.09 -21.68
N GLU A 96 -2.32 3.41 -21.82
CA GLU A 96 -1.47 3.57 -22.99
C GLU A 96 -0.69 2.31 -23.34
N TYR A 97 -0.44 2.12 -24.64
CA TYR A 97 0.56 1.18 -25.14
C TYR A 97 1.91 1.87 -25.33
N ILE A 98 2.93 1.31 -24.71
CA ILE A 98 4.33 1.73 -24.78
C ILE A 98 5.07 0.78 -25.74
N ALA A 99 5.41 1.29 -26.92
CA ALA A 99 6.18 0.54 -27.92
C ALA A 99 7.59 0.17 -27.39
N PRO A 100 8.16 -0.97 -27.83
CA PRO A 100 9.52 -1.34 -27.43
C PRO A 100 10.54 -0.33 -27.95
N GLU A 101 11.62 -0.14 -27.19
CA GLU A 101 12.75 0.69 -27.64
C GLU A 101 13.41 0.14 -28.91
N THR A 102 13.38 -1.18 -29.09
CA THR A 102 13.92 -1.83 -30.28
C THR A 102 12.98 -1.64 -31.47
N GLN A 103 13.50 -1.14 -32.59
CA GLN A 103 12.74 -1.00 -33.85
C GLN A 103 12.65 -2.31 -34.64
N MET A 104 12.67 -3.46 -33.96
CA MET A 104 12.58 -4.75 -34.62
C MET A 104 11.12 -5.02 -35.00
N PRO A 105 10.81 -5.31 -36.29
CA PRO A 105 9.45 -5.65 -36.69
C PRO A 105 8.90 -6.83 -35.88
N GLY A 106 7.72 -6.64 -35.29
CA GLY A 106 7.04 -7.64 -34.47
C GLY A 106 7.49 -7.74 -33.01
N ALA A 107 8.40 -6.86 -32.55
CA ALA A 107 8.72 -6.76 -31.13
C ALA A 107 7.49 -6.28 -30.33
N GLY A 108 7.18 -6.99 -29.24
CA GLY A 108 6.15 -6.57 -28.28
C GLY A 108 6.62 -5.40 -27.42
N GLY A 109 5.66 -4.63 -26.91
CA GLY A 109 5.86 -3.54 -25.97
C GLY A 109 5.18 -3.83 -24.64
N MET A 110 4.70 -2.79 -23.96
CA MET A 110 3.98 -2.90 -22.69
C MET A 110 2.67 -2.13 -22.76
N HIS A 111 1.59 -2.69 -22.24
CA HIS A 111 0.38 -1.95 -21.90
C HIS A 111 0.52 -1.39 -20.49
N SER A 112 0.20 -0.12 -20.28
CA SER A 112 0.36 0.58 -19.00
C SER A 112 -0.94 1.27 -18.60
N TRP A 113 -1.49 0.92 -17.43
CA TRP A 113 -2.55 1.69 -16.78
C TRP A 113 -2.00 2.46 -15.59
N THR A 114 -2.40 3.71 -15.46
CA THR A 114 -2.18 4.52 -14.25
C THR A 114 -3.52 4.71 -13.55
N MET A 115 -3.59 4.38 -12.27
CA MET A 115 -4.83 4.38 -11.50
C MET A 115 -4.65 5.04 -10.13
N LYS A 116 -5.76 5.50 -9.55
CA LYS A 116 -5.83 5.97 -8.17
C LYS A 116 -6.94 5.23 -7.41
N PRO A 117 -6.70 4.78 -6.18
CA PRO A 117 -7.77 4.29 -5.31
C PRO A 117 -8.82 5.37 -5.05
N GLU A 118 -10.10 5.00 -5.15
CA GLU A 118 -11.24 5.86 -4.80
C GLU A 118 -11.82 5.52 -3.41
N ALA A 119 -11.41 4.40 -2.83
CA ALA A 119 -11.85 3.94 -1.53
C ALA A 119 -10.70 3.24 -0.76
N THR A 120 -10.81 3.23 0.56
CA THR A 120 -9.95 2.42 1.45
C THR A 120 -10.45 0.98 1.52
N GLY A 121 -9.59 0.04 1.91
CA GLY A 121 -9.90 -1.39 1.92
C GLY A 121 -9.51 -2.08 0.61
N VAL A 122 -10.16 -3.19 0.28
CA VAL A 122 -9.82 -3.96 -0.92
C VAL A 122 -10.40 -3.30 -2.17
N VAL A 123 -9.55 -3.06 -3.16
CA VAL A 123 -9.90 -2.59 -4.50
C VAL A 123 -9.25 -3.52 -5.53
N THR A 124 -9.86 -3.68 -6.71
CA THR A 124 -9.46 -4.72 -7.68
C THR A 124 -9.38 -4.19 -9.10
N PHE A 125 -8.33 -4.63 -9.80
CA PHE A 125 -8.13 -4.43 -11.24
C PHE A 125 -8.12 -5.79 -11.93
N SER A 126 -8.85 -5.91 -13.05
CA SER A 126 -8.77 -7.07 -13.93
C SER A 126 -8.71 -6.67 -15.41
N ALA A 127 -7.96 -7.43 -16.19
CA ALA A 127 -7.87 -7.30 -17.65
C ALA A 127 -7.73 -8.68 -18.32
N VAL A 128 -8.11 -8.76 -19.59
CA VAL A 128 -8.02 -9.97 -20.42
C VAL A 128 -7.27 -9.69 -21.72
N TYR A 129 -6.37 -10.59 -22.12
CA TYR A 129 -5.52 -10.43 -23.30
C TYR A 129 -6.11 -11.15 -24.51
N ILE A 130 -6.77 -10.38 -25.38
CA ILE A 130 -7.60 -10.93 -26.46
C ILE A 130 -7.35 -10.23 -27.79
N ARG A 131 -7.82 -10.86 -28.87
CA ARG A 131 -8.14 -10.16 -30.11
C ARG A 131 -9.54 -9.56 -29.97
N PRO A 132 -9.71 -8.23 -29.94
CA PRO A 132 -11.01 -7.63 -29.62
C PRO A 132 -12.17 -8.05 -30.57
N TRP A 133 -11.85 -8.53 -31.78
CA TRP A 133 -12.83 -9.01 -32.75
C TRP A 133 -13.18 -10.50 -32.64
N GLU A 134 -12.45 -11.30 -31.85
CA GLU A 134 -12.72 -12.73 -31.64
C GLU A 134 -13.64 -12.97 -30.42
N GLY A 135 -13.77 -11.96 -29.54
CA GLY A 135 -14.50 -12.08 -28.28
C GLY A 135 -13.68 -12.83 -27.21
N GLU A 136 -14.17 -12.79 -25.96
CA GLU A 136 -13.55 -13.47 -24.82
C GLU A 136 -13.87 -14.97 -24.80
N GLN A 137 -12.86 -15.77 -24.50
CA GLN A 137 -12.86 -17.22 -24.38
C GLN A 137 -12.38 -17.64 -22.99
N ALA A 138 -12.76 -18.84 -22.55
CA ALA A 138 -12.48 -19.32 -21.20
C ALA A 138 -10.99 -19.58 -20.93
N ASP A 139 -10.18 -19.77 -21.97
CA ASP A 139 -8.74 -20.01 -21.92
C ASP A 139 -7.90 -18.78 -22.28
N ASP A 140 -8.53 -17.61 -22.44
CA ASP A 140 -7.81 -16.36 -22.64
C ASP A 140 -6.94 -16.04 -21.42
N GLN A 141 -5.79 -15.42 -21.70
CA GLN A 141 -4.90 -14.98 -20.65
C GLN A 141 -5.54 -13.82 -19.89
N THR A 142 -5.70 -13.99 -18.58
CA THR A 142 -6.27 -13.00 -17.66
C THR A 142 -5.21 -12.49 -16.70
N TYR A 143 -5.40 -11.25 -16.25
CA TYR A 143 -4.65 -10.64 -15.17
C TYR A 143 -5.62 -10.04 -14.19
N THR A 144 -5.46 -10.38 -12.91
CA THR A 144 -6.21 -9.77 -11.81
C THR A 144 -5.21 -9.40 -10.72
N ILE A 145 -5.39 -8.23 -10.12
CA ILE A 145 -4.62 -7.83 -8.94
C ILE A 145 -5.53 -7.04 -8.02
N SER A 146 -5.37 -7.26 -6.72
CA SER A 146 -6.06 -6.49 -5.70
C SER A 146 -5.07 -5.61 -4.93
N PHE A 147 -5.58 -4.53 -4.36
CA PHE A 147 -4.83 -3.68 -3.46
C PHE A 147 -5.59 -3.53 -2.16
N TYR A 148 -4.87 -3.61 -1.04
CA TYR A 148 -5.42 -3.24 0.25
C TYR A 148 -4.99 -1.79 0.56
N VAL A 149 -5.94 -0.87 0.42
CA VAL A 149 -5.72 0.57 0.55
C VAL A 149 -5.85 0.97 2.01
N VAL A 150 -4.73 1.28 2.64
CA VAL A 150 -4.63 1.69 4.04
C VAL A 150 -5.03 3.16 4.16
N PRO A 151 -6.04 3.50 5.00
CA PRO A 151 -6.42 4.89 5.25
C PRO A 151 -5.25 5.73 5.74
N THR A 152 -5.18 7.01 5.38
CA THR A 152 -4.12 7.93 5.87
C THR A 152 -4.13 8.08 7.39
N SER A 153 -5.28 7.84 8.02
CA SER A 153 -5.44 7.87 9.48
C SER A 153 -5.00 6.58 10.19
N ALA A 154 -4.64 5.54 9.45
CA ALA A 154 -4.29 4.22 9.97
C ALA A 154 -2.82 3.90 9.68
N SER A 155 -2.20 3.17 10.59
CA SER A 155 -0.90 2.53 10.38
C SER A 155 -1.08 1.04 10.04
N LEU A 156 -0.12 0.51 9.29
CA LEU A 156 -0.04 -0.93 8.99
C LEU A 156 0.96 -1.60 9.94
N ILE A 157 0.45 -2.23 11.01
CA ILE A 157 1.25 -2.95 12.01
C ILE A 157 1.65 -4.30 11.43
N THR A 158 2.95 -4.57 11.30
CA THR A 158 3.44 -5.86 10.81
C THR A 158 3.70 -6.82 11.96
N VAL A 159 3.13 -8.02 11.85
CA VAL A 159 3.31 -9.14 12.78
C VAL A 159 3.96 -10.29 12.01
N THR A 160 5.06 -10.84 12.53
CA THR A 160 5.79 -11.97 11.94
C THR A 160 5.81 -13.15 12.92
N GLU A 161 6.49 -14.23 12.54
CA GLU A 161 6.63 -15.45 13.35
C GLU A 161 7.28 -15.19 14.72
N ASP A 162 8.11 -14.15 14.85
CA ASP A 162 8.76 -13.76 16.10
C ASP A 162 7.76 -13.32 17.19
N GLN A 163 6.53 -12.97 16.81
CA GLN A 163 5.45 -12.60 17.72
C GLN A 163 4.54 -13.78 18.09
N ASN A 164 4.85 -15.02 17.72
CA ASN A 164 4.02 -16.16 18.04
C ASN A 164 3.78 -16.31 19.57
N GLY A 165 2.52 -16.49 19.95
CA GLY A 165 2.06 -16.60 21.33
C GLY A 165 2.02 -15.29 22.11
N THR A 166 2.24 -14.14 21.45
CA THR A 166 2.28 -12.83 22.11
C THR A 166 0.97 -12.05 21.99
N THR A 167 0.92 -10.91 22.68
CA THR A 167 -0.16 -9.94 22.58
C THR A 167 0.34 -8.68 21.86
N VAL A 168 -0.39 -8.25 20.84
CA VAL A 168 -0.07 -7.09 20.01
C VAL A 168 -1.04 -5.94 20.37
N PRO A 169 -0.55 -4.82 20.91
CA PRO A 169 -1.36 -3.63 21.10
C PRO A 169 -1.63 -2.96 19.74
N VAL A 170 -2.90 -2.69 19.44
CA VAL A 170 -3.35 -2.09 18.18
C VAL A 170 -4.15 -0.82 18.48
N PRO A 171 -3.71 0.36 18.01
CA PRO A 171 -4.51 1.58 18.04
C PRO A 171 -5.81 1.43 17.26
N GLU A 172 -6.84 2.17 17.66
CA GLU A 172 -8.13 2.15 16.97
C GLU A 172 -7.98 2.61 15.51
N GLY A 173 -8.51 1.82 14.58
CA GLY A 173 -8.46 2.09 13.14
C GLY A 173 -7.22 1.55 12.42
N ASP A 174 -6.19 1.12 13.16
CA ASP A 174 -4.99 0.51 12.56
C ASP A 174 -5.28 -0.89 12.00
N VAL A 175 -4.50 -1.27 11.00
CA VAL A 175 -4.59 -2.56 10.31
C VAL A 175 -3.39 -3.42 10.70
N VAL A 176 -3.62 -4.70 10.97
CA VAL A 176 -2.54 -5.66 11.22
C VAL A 176 -2.25 -6.46 9.96
N ARG A 177 -1.00 -6.43 9.50
CA ARG A 177 -0.46 -7.32 8.47
C ARG A 177 0.27 -8.48 9.12
N VAL A 178 -0.36 -9.64 9.18
CA VAL A 178 0.31 -10.88 9.62
C VAL A 178 1.08 -11.44 8.44
N LYS A 179 2.36 -11.77 8.62
CA LYS A 179 3.28 -12.26 7.59
C LYS A 179 3.97 -13.55 8.07
N LEU A 180 3.65 -14.66 7.44
CA LEU A 180 4.22 -15.98 7.78
C LEU A 180 4.94 -16.57 6.57
N GLU A 181 6.08 -17.21 6.78
CA GLU A 181 6.80 -17.87 5.70
C GLU A 181 6.00 -19.07 5.22
N GLU A 182 5.83 -19.20 3.90
CA GLU A 182 5.06 -20.29 3.30
C GLU A 182 5.84 -20.88 2.13
N ASN A 183 5.90 -22.20 2.05
CA ASN A 183 6.51 -22.88 0.91
C ASN A 183 5.52 -23.82 0.21
N PRO A 184 4.73 -23.31 -0.75
CA PRO A 184 3.71 -24.10 -1.43
C PRO A 184 4.26 -25.28 -2.24
N THR A 185 5.56 -25.27 -2.59
CA THR A 185 6.19 -26.38 -3.34
C THR A 185 6.23 -27.70 -2.54
N THR A 186 6.03 -27.63 -1.22
CA THR A 186 5.94 -28.77 -0.31
C THR A 186 4.51 -29.32 -0.17
N GLY A 187 3.51 -28.61 -0.70
CA GLY A 187 2.08 -28.88 -0.53
C GLY A 187 1.47 -28.30 0.76
N TYR A 188 2.28 -27.78 1.67
CA TYR A 188 1.81 -27.14 2.91
C TYR A 188 1.41 -25.69 2.67
N ARG A 189 0.38 -25.23 3.38
CA ARG A 189 -0.13 -23.86 3.36
C ARG A 189 -0.61 -23.47 4.75
N TRP A 190 -0.56 -22.18 5.06
CA TRP A 190 -1.17 -21.67 6.27
C TRP A 190 -2.68 -21.54 6.10
N ASN A 191 -3.41 -22.14 7.02
CA ASN A 191 -4.85 -21.96 7.17
C ASN A 191 -5.12 -21.10 8.39
N ALA A 192 -5.58 -19.86 8.17
CA ALA A 192 -5.78 -18.87 9.21
C ALA A 192 -7.27 -18.69 9.55
N THR A 193 -7.52 -18.42 10.82
CA THR A 193 -8.83 -18.10 11.40
C THR A 193 -8.68 -16.93 12.36
N VAL A 194 -9.78 -16.22 12.60
CA VAL A 194 -9.84 -15.11 13.56
C VAL A 194 -11.00 -15.29 14.51
N SER A 195 -10.89 -14.71 15.70
CA SER A 195 -11.94 -14.69 16.72
C SER A 195 -12.14 -13.29 17.30
N GLY A 196 -13.21 -13.10 18.08
CA GLY A 196 -13.52 -11.79 18.67
C GLY A 196 -14.02 -10.80 17.63
N SER A 197 -13.44 -9.60 17.59
CA SER A 197 -13.77 -8.55 16.61
C SER A 197 -12.77 -8.46 15.46
N ALA A 198 -11.74 -9.30 15.45
CA ALA A 198 -10.79 -9.41 14.35
C ALA A 198 -11.48 -9.98 13.09
N VAL A 199 -11.23 -9.36 11.95
CA VAL A 199 -11.73 -9.77 10.63
C VAL A 199 -10.58 -9.79 9.63
N ILE A 200 -10.37 -10.93 8.96
CA ILE A 200 -9.48 -11.00 7.80
C ILE A 200 -10.17 -10.28 6.64
N ALA A 201 -9.66 -9.10 6.28
CA ALA A 201 -10.18 -8.29 5.20
C ALA A 201 -9.64 -8.72 3.82
N ALA A 202 -8.39 -9.21 3.79
CA ALA A 202 -7.77 -9.79 2.60
C ALA A 202 -6.61 -10.69 2.99
N ASP A 203 -6.21 -11.55 2.06
CA ASP A 203 -4.99 -12.33 2.14
C ASP A 203 -4.29 -12.39 0.78
N THR A 204 -3.02 -12.78 0.81
CA THR A 204 -2.20 -12.94 -0.41
C THR A 204 -1.05 -13.89 -0.14
N TYR A 205 -0.54 -14.52 -1.20
CA TYR A 205 0.75 -15.18 -1.16
C TYR A 205 1.71 -14.47 -2.11
N ILE A 206 2.87 -14.06 -1.58
CA ILE A 206 3.90 -13.35 -2.32
C ILE A 206 5.11 -14.27 -2.44
N MET A 207 5.43 -14.68 -3.66
CA MET A 207 6.62 -15.47 -3.94
C MET A 207 7.89 -14.69 -3.59
N SER A 208 8.91 -15.39 -3.07
CA SER A 208 10.22 -14.78 -2.83
C SER A 208 10.92 -14.41 -4.15
N ALA A 209 11.84 -13.45 -4.10
CA ALA A 209 12.69 -13.11 -5.26
C ALA A 209 13.46 -14.33 -5.81
N GLU A 210 13.81 -15.26 -4.94
CA GLU A 210 14.48 -16.51 -5.26
C GLU A 210 13.59 -17.47 -6.07
N ALA A 211 12.29 -17.49 -5.77
CA ALA A 211 11.32 -18.26 -6.54
C ALA A 211 11.18 -17.75 -7.97
N TYR A 212 11.22 -16.42 -8.17
CA TYR A 212 11.23 -15.83 -9.51
C TYR A 212 12.49 -16.16 -10.33
N GLN A 213 13.60 -16.50 -9.67
CA GLN A 213 14.82 -16.98 -10.34
C GLN A 213 14.75 -18.47 -10.72
N GLY A 214 13.61 -19.12 -10.53
CA GLY A 214 13.41 -20.54 -10.84
C GLY A 214 14.14 -21.47 -9.89
N MET A 215 14.53 -20.99 -8.70
CA MET A 215 15.17 -21.85 -7.70
C MET A 215 14.16 -22.84 -7.12
N VAL A 216 14.42 -24.13 -7.32
CA VAL A 216 13.56 -25.21 -6.82
C VAL A 216 13.52 -25.16 -5.29
N GLY A 217 12.29 -25.16 -4.75
CA GLY A 217 12.06 -25.13 -3.31
C GLY A 217 12.03 -23.73 -2.70
N ALA A 218 12.18 -22.66 -3.49
CA ALA A 218 11.99 -21.31 -3.00
C ALA A 218 10.53 -21.09 -2.58
N GLY A 219 10.34 -20.68 -1.32
CA GLY A 219 9.04 -20.34 -0.78
C GLY A 219 8.66 -18.88 -1.05
N GLY A 220 7.89 -18.32 -0.14
CA GLY A 220 7.41 -16.96 -0.15
C GLY A 220 6.82 -16.61 1.20
N THR A 221 5.93 -15.63 1.20
CA THR A 221 5.26 -15.18 2.41
C THR A 221 3.76 -15.18 2.16
N ARG A 222 3.02 -15.82 3.06
CA ARG A 222 1.57 -15.69 3.15
C ARG A 222 1.27 -14.49 4.06
N GLU A 223 0.44 -13.59 3.59
CA GLU A 223 0.08 -12.38 4.32
C GLU A 223 -1.42 -12.24 4.47
N TRP A 224 -1.86 -11.75 5.63
CA TRP A 224 -3.26 -11.40 5.91
C TRP A 224 -3.36 -9.97 6.41
N PHE A 225 -4.39 -9.27 5.96
CA PHE A 225 -4.77 -7.95 6.43
C PHE A 225 -5.94 -8.10 7.39
N VAL A 226 -5.70 -7.86 8.67
CA VAL A 226 -6.67 -8.02 9.75
C VAL A 226 -7.14 -6.65 10.23
N THR A 227 -8.46 -6.50 10.33
CA THR A 227 -9.16 -5.27 10.72
C THR A 227 -10.08 -5.51 11.92
N PHE A 228 -10.54 -4.43 12.55
CA PHE A 228 -11.32 -4.47 13.79
C PHE A 228 -12.55 -3.56 13.72
N PRO A 229 -13.57 -3.88 12.89
CA PRO A 229 -14.73 -3.00 12.65
C PRO A 229 -15.54 -2.69 13.91
N ASP A 230 -15.55 -3.61 14.88
CA ASP A 230 -16.30 -3.47 16.14
C ASP A 230 -15.40 -3.14 17.35
N GLY A 231 -14.25 -2.52 17.10
CA GLY A 231 -13.23 -2.18 18.09
C GLY A 231 -12.17 -3.28 18.25
N VAL A 232 -10.98 -2.92 18.75
CA VAL A 232 -9.82 -3.82 18.77
C VAL A 232 -9.97 -4.92 19.83
N GLY A 233 -9.93 -6.18 19.38
CA GLY A 233 -9.94 -7.35 20.25
C GLY A 233 -10.00 -8.68 19.47
N GLY A 234 -9.54 -9.77 20.09
CA GLY A 234 -9.65 -11.11 19.53
C GLY A 234 -8.29 -11.77 19.25
N THR A 235 -8.32 -12.85 18.48
CA THR A 235 -7.12 -13.63 18.10
C THR A 235 -7.02 -13.81 16.59
N PHE A 236 -5.80 -13.98 16.12
CA PHE A 236 -5.49 -14.59 14.83
C PHE A 236 -4.76 -15.89 15.12
N ASP A 237 -5.28 -16.99 14.58
CA ASP A 237 -4.77 -18.34 14.75
C ASP A 237 -4.57 -18.97 13.38
N ALA A 238 -3.39 -19.51 13.11
CA ALA A 238 -3.07 -20.17 11.86
C ALA A 238 -2.38 -21.52 12.10
N VAL A 239 -2.69 -22.51 11.26
CA VAL A 239 -2.07 -23.84 11.27
C VAL A 239 -1.48 -24.11 9.90
N TYR A 240 -0.23 -24.59 9.86
CA TYR A 240 0.50 -24.91 8.65
C TYR A 240 0.29 -26.37 8.28
N THR A 241 -0.62 -26.62 7.36
CA THR A 241 -1.04 -27.97 7.00
C THR A 241 -1.30 -28.11 5.51
N ARG A 242 -1.46 -29.34 5.05
CA ARG A 242 -1.93 -29.59 3.69
C ARG A 242 -3.44 -29.36 3.65
N PRO A 243 -3.98 -28.59 2.69
CA PRO A 243 -5.41 -28.27 2.66
C PRO A 243 -6.38 -29.47 2.60
N TRP A 244 -5.88 -30.68 2.31
CA TRP A 244 -6.64 -31.92 2.23
C TRP A 244 -6.38 -32.88 3.41
N GLU A 245 -5.60 -32.46 4.41
CA GLU A 245 -5.31 -33.22 5.62
C GLU A 245 -6.07 -32.57 6.81
N GLU A 246 -6.50 -33.39 7.76
CA GLU A 246 -7.04 -32.87 9.03
C GLU A 246 -5.88 -32.37 9.89
N PRO A 247 -5.98 -31.19 10.52
CA PRO A 247 -4.92 -30.66 11.36
C PRO A 247 -4.55 -31.60 12.52
N ALA A 248 -3.25 -31.83 12.72
CA ALA A 248 -2.72 -32.59 13.86
C ALA A 248 -2.33 -31.64 15.02
N GLU A 249 -2.30 -32.15 16.25
CA GLU A 249 -1.90 -31.34 17.42
C GLU A 249 -0.44 -30.88 17.38
N ASP A 250 0.42 -31.59 16.64
CA ASP A 250 1.84 -31.29 16.46
C ASP A 250 2.15 -30.54 15.15
N ASP A 251 1.13 -30.14 14.39
CA ASP A 251 1.32 -29.26 13.24
C ASP A 251 1.87 -27.90 13.69
N GLU A 252 2.71 -27.32 12.84
CA GLU A 252 3.23 -25.99 13.05
C GLU A 252 2.08 -24.97 13.11
N SER A 253 2.08 -24.14 14.14
CA SER A 253 0.98 -23.22 14.42
C SER A 253 1.48 -21.85 14.86
N PHE A 254 0.69 -20.84 14.56
CA PHE A 254 0.92 -19.45 14.89
C PHE A 254 -0.32 -18.87 15.56
N SER A 255 -0.14 -18.16 16.67
CA SER A 255 -1.25 -17.48 17.36
C SER A 255 -0.80 -16.13 17.87
N VAL A 256 -1.63 -15.10 17.69
CA VAL A 256 -1.45 -13.78 18.31
C VAL A 256 -2.77 -13.25 18.84
N THR A 257 -2.70 -12.56 19.97
CA THR A 257 -3.86 -11.86 20.57
C THR A 257 -3.77 -10.37 20.29
N PHE A 258 -4.88 -9.74 19.93
CA PHE A 258 -4.96 -8.29 19.72
C PHE A 258 -5.67 -7.60 20.89
N THR A 259 -5.10 -6.49 21.34
CA THR A 259 -5.69 -5.65 22.40
C THR A 259 -5.62 -4.20 22.02
N ALA A 260 -6.61 -3.39 22.44
CA ALA A 260 -6.54 -1.94 22.27
C ALA A 260 -5.26 -1.37 22.93
N ALA A 261 -4.58 -0.47 22.22
CA ALA A 261 -3.38 0.23 22.69
C ALA A 261 -3.68 1.39 23.65
#